data_AF-X6JWC0-F1
#
_entry.id   AF-X6JWC0-F1
#
_cell.length_a   1.000
_cell.length_b   1.000
_cell.length_c   1.000
_cell.angle_alpha   90.00
_cell.angle_beta   90.00
_cell.angle_gamma   90.00
#
_symmetry.space_group_name_H-M   'P 1'
#
loop_
_entity.id
_entity.type
_entity.pdbx_description
1 polymer ?
#
loop_
_entity_poly.entity_id
_entity_poly.type
_entity_poly.pdbx_seq_one_letter_code
_entity_poly.pdbx_strand_id
1 'polypeptide(L)'
;MDFIGVVVGIILFISVYFCVGITLRFIWEWWILVMSTPSLFAAALLYGWIGALVSISLWAWTLTLNNSWHSSAVYFRGADWLDRRFNFKDT
;
A
#
# COMPACT_ATOMS: atom_id res chain seq x y z
N MET A 1 -26.56 -27.86 -5.08
CA MET A 1 -25.63 -26.79 -5.49
C MET A 1 -24.95 -27.30 -6.74
N ASP A 2 -25.25 -26.69 -7.89
CA ASP A 2 -24.76 -27.20 -9.18
C ASP A 2 -23.24 -27.11 -9.23
N PHE A 3 -22.61 -28.06 -9.92
CA PHE A 3 -21.15 -28.12 -10.13
C PHE A 3 -20.58 -26.74 -10.53
N ILE A 4 -21.33 -25.99 -11.33
CA ILE A 4 -21.02 -24.61 -11.74
C ILE A 4 -20.87 -23.67 -10.53
N GLY A 5 -21.78 -23.73 -9.56
CA GLY A 5 -21.74 -22.87 -8.36
C GLY A 5 -20.51 -23.14 -7.50
N VAL A 6 -20.08 -24.40 -7.39
CA VAL A 6 -18.85 -24.77 -6.67
C VAL A 6 -17.62 -24.23 -7.40
N VAL A 7 -17.55 -24.39 -8.72
CA VAL A 7 -16.45 -23.88 -9.55
C VAL A 7 -16.34 -22.35 -9.44
N VAL A 8 -17.46 -21.63 -9.55
CA VAL A 8 -17.49 -20.16 -9.40
C VAL A 8 -17.04 -19.74 -8.00
N GLY A 9 -17.48 -20.45 -6.95
CA GLY A 9 -17.06 -20.18 -5.58
C GLY A 9 -15.55 -20.32 -5.38
N ILE A 10 -14.93 -21.36 -5.96
CA ILE A 10 -13.47 -21.56 -5.91
C ILE A 10 -12.74 -20.44 -6.63
N ILE A 11 -13.18 -20.05 -7.83
CA ILE A 11 -12.57 -18.96 -8.59
C ILE A 11 -12.63 -17.65 -7.79
N LEU A 12 -13.80 -17.30 -7.26
CA LEU A 12 -13.97 -16.10 -6.45
C LEU A 12 -13.06 -16.10 -5.21
N PHE A 13 -12.96 -17.24 -4.52
CA PHE A 13 -12.08 -17.37 -3.36
C PHE A 13 -10.61 -17.12 -3.72
N ILE A 14 -10.15 -17.68 -4.84
CA ILE A 14 -8.79 -17.46 -5.35
C ILE A 14 -8.59 -16.00 -5.74
N SER A 15 -9.55 -15.37 -6.43
CA SER A 15 -9.47 -13.96 -6.81
C SER A 15 -9.37 -13.06 -5.58
N VAL A 16 -10.20 -13.26 -4.56
CA VAL A 16 -10.17 -12.49 -3.31
C VAL A 16 -8.84 -12.66 -2.60
N TYR A 17 -8.30 -13.88 -2.55
CA TYR A 17 -6.99 -14.15 -1.96
C TYR A 17 -5.88 -13.31 -2.60
N PHE A 18 -5.81 -13.27 -3.93
CA PHE A 18 -4.83 -12.44 -4.63
C PHE A 18 -5.09 -10.94 -4.47
N CYS A 19 -6.35 -10.51 -4.49
CA CYS A 19 -6.70 -9.11 -4.23
C CYS A 19 -6.19 -8.64 -2.86
N VAL A 20 -6.41 -9.43 -1.81
CA VAL A 20 -5.90 -9.12 -0.47
C VAL A 20 -4.38 -9.02 -0.48
N GLY A 21 -3.68 -9.94 -1.12
CA GLY A 21 -2.23 -9.91 -1.23
C GLY A 21 -1.71 -8.64 -1.91
N ILE A 22 -2.32 -8.25 -3.03
CA ILE A 22 -1.95 -7.04 -3.79
C ILE A 22 -2.22 -5.79 -2.94
N THR A 23 -3.36 -5.73 -2.24
CA THR A 23 -3.67 -4.61 -1.35
C THR A 23 -2.65 -4.49 -0.22
N LEU A 24 -2.27 -5.61 0.42
CA LEU A 24 -1.26 -5.58 1.47
C LEU A 24 0.11 -5.19 0.93
N ARG A 25 0.47 -5.63 -0.28
CA ARG A 25 1.71 -5.22 -0.96
C ARG A 25 1.72 -3.72 -1.23
N PHE A 26 0.62 -3.20 -1.77
CA PHE A 26 0.45 -1.77 -2.01
C PHE A 26 0.57 -0.95 -0.73
N ILE A 27 -0.11 -1.37 0.35
CA ILE A 27 0.01 -0.69 1.64
C ILE A 27 1.46 -0.76 2.14
N TRP A 28 2.10 -1.93 2.10
CA TRP A 28 3.47 -2.08 2.58
C TRP A 28 4.48 -1.20 1.83
N GLU A 29 4.28 -1.02 0.52
CA GLU A 29 5.12 -0.17 -0.32
C GLU A 29 4.89 1.32 -0.07
N TRP A 30 3.64 1.74 0.17
CA TRP A 30 3.27 3.16 0.12
C TRP A 30 2.65 3.69 1.42
N TRP A 31 2.70 2.95 2.53
CA TRP A 31 1.97 3.31 3.76
C TRP A 31 2.31 4.72 4.28
N ILE A 32 3.56 5.17 4.15
CA ILE A 32 3.98 6.51 4.56
C ILE A 32 3.18 7.56 3.80
N LEU A 33 3.09 7.42 2.47
CA LEU A 33 2.34 8.35 1.62
C LEU A 33 0.83 8.22 1.79
N VAL A 34 0.33 7.00 1.99
CA VAL A 34 -1.10 6.75 2.25
C VAL A 34 -1.55 7.46 3.53
N MET A 35 -0.72 7.50 4.57
CA MET A 35 -1.03 8.19 5.83
C MET A 35 -0.74 9.69 5.77
N SER A 36 0.38 10.10 5.14
CA SER A 36 0.79 11.51 5.13
C SER A 36 -0.04 12.36 4.18
N THR A 37 -0.38 11.85 3.00
CA THR A 37 -1.03 12.64 1.94
C THR A 37 -2.40 13.18 2.35
N PRO A 38 -3.33 12.39 2.92
CA PRO A 38 -4.62 12.92 3.38
C PRO A 38 -4.47 13.95 4.49
N SER A 39 -3.55 13.71 5.42
CA SER A 39 -3.29 14.58 6.57
C SER A 39 -2.73 15.94 6.14
N LEU A 40 -1.74 15.93 5.23
CA LEU A 40 -1.13 17.14 4.68
C LEU A 40 -2.08 17.88 3.73
N PHE A 41 -2.90 17.15 2.98
CA PHE A 41 -3.95 17.76 2.16
C PHE A 41 -5.00 18.48 3.02
N ALA A 42 -5.46 17.85 4.11
CA ALA A 42 -6.36 18.49 5.06
C ALA A 42 -5.73 19.74 5.69
N ALA A 43 -4.46 19.68 6.11
CA ALA A 43 -3.74 20.82 6.65
C ALA A 43 -3.60 21.97 5.62
N ALA A 44 -3.31 21.65 4.36
CA ALA A 44 -3.25 22.64 3.29
C ALA A 44 -4.58 23.40 3.12
N LEU A 45 -5.71 22.70 3.22
CA LEU A 45 -7.03 23.32 3.11
C LEU A 45 -7.38 24.17 4.34
N LEU A 46 -7.03 23.73 5.55
CA LEU A 46 -7.41 24.40 6.79
C LEU A 46 -6.61 25.68 7.07
N TYR A 47 -5.34 25.74 6.66
CA TYR A 47 -4.43 26.86 6.98
C TYR A 47 -4.12 27.76 5.77
N GLY A 48 -4.86 27.61 4.66
CA GLY A 48 -4.73 28.44 3.47
C GLY A 48 -3.33 28.36 2.83
N TRP A 49 -2.84 29.49 2.31
CA TRP A 49 -1.63 29.53 1.48
C TRP A 49 -0.36 29.15 2.24
N ILE A 50 -0.23 29.57 3.51
CA ILE A 50 0.90 29.18 4.37
C ILE A 50 0.83 27.67 4.66
N GLY A 51 -0.37 27.17 4.97
CA GLY A 51 -0.63 25.75 5.14
C GLY A 51 -0.24 24.92 3.93
N ALA A 52 -0.61 25.39 2.73
CA ALA A 52 -0.29 24.73 1.48
C ALA A 52 1.22 24.64 1.23
N LEU A 53 1.97 25.73 1.45
CA LEU A 53 3.43 25.74 1.28
C LEU A 53 4.11 24.75 2.23
N VAL A 54 3.77 24.80 3.52
CA VAL A 54 4.31 23.88 4.53
C VAL A 54 3.95 22.44 4.21
N SER A 55 2.70 22.19 3.80
CA SER A 55 2.23 20.84 3.47
C SER A 55 2.94 20.26 2.25
N ILE A 56 3.22 21.07 1.22
CA ILE A 56 3.99 20.63 0.04
C ILE A 56 5.42 20.29 0.44
N SER A 57 6.08 21.13 1.23
CA SER A 57 7.46 20.86 1.70
C SER A 57 7.53 19.59 2.55
N LEU A 58 6.59 19.40 3.47
CA LEU A 58 6.51 18.19 4.28
C LEU A 58 6.17 16.96 3.42
N TRP A 59 5.30 17.10 2.42
CA TRP A 59 4.97 16.01 1.52
C TRP A 59 6.18 15.57 0.70
N ALA A 60 6.96 16.53 0.18
CA ALA A 60 8.22 16.24 -0.50
C ALA A 60 9.23 15.52 0.40
N TRP A 61 9.28 15.88 1.69
CA TRP A 61 10.07 15.15 2.67
C TRP A 61 9.53 13.73 2.93
N THR A 62 8.21 13.53 2.95
CA THR A 62 7.65 12.17 3.09
C THR A 62 7.96 11.27 1.88
N LEU A 63 8.15 11.83 0.68
CA LEU A 63 8.66 11.07 -0.47
C LEU A 63 10.08 10.54 -0.22
N THR A 64 10.96 11.35 0.36
CA THR A 64 12.33 10.89 0.65
C THR A 64 12.35 9.84 1.75
N LEU A 65 11.46 9.96 2.75
CA LEU A 65 11.25 8.93 3.76
C LEU A 65 10.71 7.63 3.14
N ASN A 66 9.76 7.71 2.20
CA ASN A 66 9.24 6.53 1.49
C ASN A 66 10.34 5.85 0.67
N ASN A 67 11.18 6.60 -0.04
CA ASN A 67 12.32 6.03 -0.77
C ASN A 67 13.34 5.37 0.17
N SER A 68 13.57 5.97 1.34
CA SER A 68 14.44 5.39 2.37
C SER A 68 13.85 4.13 2.99
N TRP A 69 12.52 4.07 3.14
CA TRP A 69 11.79 2.88 3.57
C TRP A 69 12.05 1.70 2.62
N HIS A 70 11.97 1.92 1.30
CA HIS A 70 12.28 0.90 0.28
C HIS A 70 13.75 0.43 0.30
N SER A 71 14.64 1.14 0.98
CA SER A 71 16.05 0.75 1.15
C SER A 71 16.31 0.00 2.46
N SER A 72 15.30 -0.12 3.32
CA SER A 72 15.46 -0.72 4.64
C SER A 72 15.40 -2.25 4.63
N ALA A 73 16.18 -2.89 5.51
CA ALA A 73 16.12 -4.35 5.67
C ALA A 73 14.73 -4.85 6.13
N VAL A 74 13.99 -4.01 6.86
CA VAL A 74 12.63 -4.31 7.32
C VAL A 74 11.68 -4.40 6.14
N TYR A 75 11.76 -3.45 5.20
CA TYR A 75 10.98 -3.46 3.98
C TYR A 75 11.18 -4.77 3.21
N PHE A 76 12.44 -5.16 2.95
CA PHE A 76 12.75 -6.38 2.20
C PHE A 76 12.20 -7.64 2.89
N ARG A 77 12.35 -7.77 4.21
CA ARG A 77 11.80 -8.92 4.95
C ARG A 77 10.28 -8.99 4.86
N GLY A 78 9.58 -7.87 4.99
CA GLY A 78 8.13 -7.81 4.86
C GLY A 78 7.65 -8.09 3.44
N ALA A 79 8.36 -7.54 2.44
CA ALA A 79 8.12 -7.77 1.03
C ALA A 79 8.27 -9.25 0.67
N ASP A 80 9.35 -9.90 1.09
CA ASP A 80 9.57 -11.34 0.86
C ASP A 80 8.55 -12.20 1.58
N TRP A 81 8.13 -11.81 2.79
CA TRP A 81 7.07 -12.51 3.51
C TRP A 81 5.73 -12.42 2.77
N LEU A 82 5.35 -11.25 2.26
CA LEU A 82 4.14 -11.08 1.44
C LEU A 82 4.21 -11.87 0.14
N ASP A 83 5.36 -11.82 -0.56
CA ASP A 83 5.55 -12.52 -1.82
C ASP A 83 5.40 -14.04 -1.65
N ARG A 84 5.98 -14.61 -0.59
CA ARG A 84 5.81 -16.03 -0.24
C ARG A 84 4.42 -16.36 0.25
N ARG A 85 3.80 -15.49 1.05
CA ARG A 85 2.50 -15.77 1.64
C ARG A 85 1.40 -15.79 0.58
N PHE A 86 1.49 -14.94 -0.44
CA PHE A 86 0.50 -14.82 -1.50
C PHE A 86 0.92 -15.47 -2.83
N ASN A 87 2.08 -16.14 -2.87
CA ASN A 87 2.65 -16.77 -4.06
C ASN A 87 2.82 -15.79 -5.25
N PHE A 88 3.34 -14.59 -4.99
CA PHE A 88 3.64 -13.60 -6.03
C PHE A 88 4.98 -13.82 -6.74
N LYS A 89 5.85 -14.64 -6.16
CA LYS A 89 7.07 -15.10 -6.80
C LYS A 89 7.01 -16.62 -6.92
N ASP A 90 7.25 -17.11 -8.13
CA ASP A 90 7.64 -18.49 -8.33
C ASP A 90 9.07 -18.65 -7.74
N THR A 91 9.20 -19.56 -6.77
CA THR A 91 10.48 -19.91 -6.13
C THR A 91 11.47 -20.50 -7.13
#